data_AF-A0A1G0YC37-F1
#
_entry.id   AF-A0A1G0YC37-F1
#
_cell.length_a   1.000
_cell.length_b   1.000
_cell.length_c   1.000
_cell.angle_alpha   90.00
_cell.angle_beta   90.00
_cell.angle_gamma   90.00
#
_symmetry.space_group_name_H-M   'P 1'
#
loop_
_entity.id
_entity.type
_entity.pdbx_description
1 polymer ?
#
loop_
_entity_poly.entity_id
_entity_poly.type
_entity_poly.pdbx_seq_one_letter_code
_entity_poly.pdbx_strand_id
1 'polypeptide(L)'
;MLKSSLSHLEQKLIGEMQSGFCWRGKLSSSALSTAVAMFALSKVDSRKYSGKINKAASWLLENVNQDGGWGDTPESPSNISTTLLAWSALSLVEKEEPYAKLIERVEQYIKKTTGSLEPADISRTVLGHYGKDRTFSVPILTMCTLAGRLGDDGSEWNYVIQLPFEMSVLPRSFFRLIGLPVVSYALPALIAMGMLRHRKAKGNPLMRIIRNMVAGRSLEVLKSTLPSSGGFLEAVPLTGFVTMSLVAAGCKDESIIGACSGFLEKSFREDGSCPIDTDLATWLTSLSVKALGIESLGAEKSEAITKWLMAQQYRTVHPYTGAAPGGWAWTDLPGGVPDADDTSGALIALKLLNPSCDRQSISAGIGWILDLQNSDGGIPTFCKGWGKLPFDRSCPEITAHALEAFSRWRKEVDDSLGRRMDASMVRGLEYLRSSQKADGSWKPLWFGNQFATNRENPTYGTSRVLMGLNVLQDPEYKTKTEFMIKNAVAWLLNAQNQDHGWGGDKGLQSSIEETALAVNALGGLQERTPEIDEAVMKGAARLLEFTDNSDMPPASPIGLYFSMLWYSERLYPLIFTVSALKVIKGTSK
;
A
#
# COMPACT_ATOMS: atom_id res chain seq x y z
N MET A 1 23.47 5.69 -27.15
CA MET A 1 23.19 4.79 -26.01
C MET A 1 21.91 5.19 -25.28
N LEU A 2 21.85 6.33 -24.57
CA LEU A 2 20.64 6.77 -23.86
C LEU A 2 19.34 6.76 -24.69
N LYS A 3 19.36 7.32 -25.91
CA LYS A 3 18.17 7.37 -26.80
C LYS A 3 17.69 5.97 -27.24
N SER A 4 18.61 5.05 -27.54
CA SER A 4 18.26 3.68 -27.95
C SER A 4 17.73 2.89 -26.77
N SER A 5 18.35 3.01 -25.59
CA SER A 5 17.89 2.35 -24.36
C SER A 5 16.52 2.87 -23.92
N LEU A 6 16.29 4.18 -23.93
CA LEU A 6 14.97 4.76 -23.62
C LEU A 6 13.89 4.24 -24.57
N SER A 7 14.13 4.27 -25.88
CA SER A 7 13.15 3.77 -26.85
C SER A 7 12.83 2.29 -26.64
N HIS A 8 13.82 1.46 -26.29
CA HIS A 8 13.59 0.06 -25.98
C HIS A 8 12.76 -0.11 -24.70
N LEU A 9 13.08 0.61 -23.63
CA LEU A 9 12.34 0.57 -22.37
C LEU A 9 10.89 1.10 -22.51
N GLU A 10 10.66 2.14 -23.32
CA GLU A 10 9.32 2.64 -23.63
C GLU A 10 8.49 1.57 -24.36
N GLN A 11 9.05 0.91 -25.37
CA GLN A 11 8.35 -0.18 -26.07
C GLN A 11 8.07 -1.35 -25.15
N LYS A 12 9.00 -1.68 -24.24
CA LYS A 12 8.77 -2.73 -23.24
C LYS A 12 7.65 -2.36 -22.29
N LEU A 13 7.64 -1.14 -21.77
CA LEU A 13 6.56 -0.67 -20.91
C LEU A 13 5.22 -0.68 -21.66
N ILE A 14 5.16 -0.28 -22.93
CA ILE A 14 3.95 -0.40 -23.75
C ILE A 14 3.53 -1.87 -23.92
N GLY A 15 4.48 -2.79 -24.09
CA GLY A 15 4.22 -4.23 -24.19
C GLY A 15 3.66 -4.87 -22.92
N GLU A 16 3.90 -4.27 -21.75
CA GLU A 16 3.32 -4.68 -20.46
C GLU A 16 1.86 -4.25 -20.27
N MET A 17 1.32 -3.44 -21.18
CA MET A 17 -0.09 -3.05 -21.18
C MET A 17 -0.95 -4.26 -21.56
N GLN A 18 -1.84 -4.68 -20.65
CA GLN A 18 -2.72 -5.83 -20.87
C GLN A 18 -3.88 -5.48 -21.82
N SER A 19 -4.64 -6.50 -22.25
CA SER A 19 -5.77 -6.41 -23.19
C SER A 19 -6.87 -5.41 -22.79
N GLY A 20 -6.92 -4.97 -21.53
CA GLY A 20 -7.82 -3.95 -21.02
C GLY A 20 -7.31 -2.50 -21.11
N PHE A 21 -6.19 -2.24 -21.81
CA PHE A 21 -5.54 -0.93 -21.88
C PHE A 21 -5.17 -0.34 -20.51
N CYS A 22 -4.69 -1.22 -19.62
CA CYS A 22 -4.17 -0.87 -18.30
C CYS A 22 -2.90 -1.66 -17.99
N TRP A 23 -2.12 -1.16 -17.03
CA TRP A 23 -0.97 -1.86 -16.46
C TRP A 23 -1.37 -2.46 -15.13
N ARG A 24 -1.60 -3.77 -15.09
CA ARG A 24 -2.00 -4.45 -13.85
C ARG A 24 -0.83 -4.72 -12.90
N GLY A 25 0.37 -4.91 -13.45
CA GLY A 25 1.56 -5.24 -12.66
C GLY A 25 1.55 -6.66 -12.11
N LYS A 26 2.44 -6.91 -11.15
CA LYS A 26 2.49 -8.16 -10.37
C LYS A 26 3.25 -7.89 -9.07
N LEU A 27 2.50 -7.84 -7.97
CA LEU A 27 3.07 -7.70 -6.63
C LEU A 27 3.94 -8.92 -6.26
N SER A 28 4.90 -8.73 -5.38
CA SER A 28 5.69 -9.84 -4.82
C SER A 28 4.81 -10.90 -4.15
N SER A 29 5.26 -12.15 -4.16
CA SER A 29 4.68 -13.18 -3.28
C SER A 29 4.94 -12.82 -1.82
N SER A 30 4.10 -13.30 -0.91
CA SER A 30 4.22 -12.99 0.52
C SER A 30 4.01 -14.23 1.37
N ALA A 31 4.99 -14.52 2.23
CA ALA A 31 4.89 -15.64 3.18
C ALA A 31 3.74 -15.42 4.17
N LEU A 32 3.53 -14.18 4.61
CA LEU A 32 2.41 -13.80 5.47
C LEU A 32 1.07 -14.13 4.80
N SER A 33 0.88 -13.66 3.58
CA SER A 33 -0.38 -13.82 2.86
C SER A 33 -0.65 -15.29 2.52
N THR A 34 0.39 -16.01 2.12
CA THR A 34 0.35 -17.46 1.83
C THR A 34 -0.06 -18.25 3.07
N ALA A 35 0.58 -17.99 4.22
CA ALA A 35 0.27 -18.64 5.49
C ALA A 35 -1.16 -18.36 5.95
N VAL A 36 -1.59 -17.10 5.88
CA VAL A 36 -2.94 -16.67 6.27
C VAL A 36 -4.01 -17.30 5.37
N ALA A 37 -3.79 -17.33 4.04
CA ALA A 37 -4.73 -17.92 3.09
C ALA A 37 -4.90 -19.42 3.29
N MET A 38 -3.80 -20.18 3.38
CA MET A 38 -3.87 -21.64 3.56
C MET A 38 -4.54 -22.00 4.89
N PHE A 39 -4.28 -21.23 5.95
CA PHE A 39 -4.88 -21.47 7.25
C PHE A 39 -6.37 -21.10 7.27
N ALA A 40 -6.76 -20.01 6.63
CA ALA A 40 -8.16 -19.66 6.50
C ALA A 40 -8.95 -20.73 5.72
N LEU A 41 -8.42 -21.18 4.58
CA LEU A 41 -9.06 -22.25 3.78
C LEU A 41 -9.15 -23.58 4.54
N SER A 42 -8.14 -23.92 5.36
CA SER A 42 -8.19 -25.15 6.16
C SER A 42 -9.29 -25.12 7.24
N LYS A 43 -9.63 -23.93 7.76
CA LYS A 43 -10.77 -23.78 8.67
C LYS A 43 -12.11 -23.90 7.94
N VAL A 44 -12.19 -23.46 6.68
CA VAL A 44 -13.41 -23.58 5.85
C VAL A 44 -13.66 -25.05 5.48
N ASP A 45 -12.73 -25.68 4.78
CA ASP A 45 -12.80 -27.09 4.38
C ASP A 45 -11.40 -27.63 4.04
N SER A 46 -10.75 -28.29 4.99
CA SER A 46 -9.40 -28.84 4.82
C SER A 46 -9.29 -29.91 3.74
N ARG A 47 -10.37 -30.64 3.44
CA ARG A 47 -10.36 -31.70 2.42
C ARG A 47 -10.44 -31.08 1.03
N LYS A 48 -11.39 -30.18 0.82
CA LYS A 48 -11.58 -29.46 -0.45
C LYS A 48 -10.31 -28.71 -0.86
N TYR A 49 -9.67 -28.02 0.09
CA TYR A 49 -8.52 -27.15 -0.21
C TYR A 49 -7.15 -27.80 0.02
N SER A 50 -7.10 -29.11 0.29
CA SER A 50 -5.87 -29.87 0.57
C SER A 50 -4.75 -29.63 -0.45
N GLY A 51 -5.07 -29.63 -1.75
CA GLY A 51 -4.08 -29.35 -2.80
C GLY A 51 -3.45 -27.97 -2.73
N LYS A 52 -4.22 -26.93 -2.37
CA LYS A 52 -3.69 -25.56 -2.19
C LYS A 52 -2.90 -25.45 -0.89
N ILE A 53 -3.39 -26.06 0.19
CA ILE A 53 -2.70 -26.10 1.49
C ILE A 53 -1.31 -26.74 1.35
N ASN A 54 -1.22 -27.88 0.66
CA ASN A 54 0.05 -28.58 0.47
C ASN A 54 1.03 -27.76 -0.38
N LYS A 55 0.56 -27.17 -1.50
CA LYS A 55 1.40 -26.28 -2.32
C LYS A 55 1.89 -25.06 -1.53
N ALA A 56 1.02 -24.44 -0.73
CA ALA A 56 1.37 -23.30 0.11
C ALA A 56 2.43 -23.67 1.16
N ALA A 57 2.28 -24.83 1.81
CA ALA A 57 3.26 -25.34 2.77
C ALA A 57 4.61 -25.60 2.10
N SER A 58 4.62 -26.22 0.91
CA SER A 58 5.85 -26.43 0.14
C SER A 58 6.52 -25.11 -0.25
N TRP A 59 5.73 -24.12 -0.68
CA TRP A 59 6.26 -22.79 -0.98
C TRP A 59 6.89 -22.11 0.25
N LEU A 60 6.25 -22.20 1.43
CA LEU A 60 6.81 -21.67 2.68
C LEU A 60 8.15 -22.36 3.03
N LEU A 61 8.22 -23.68 2.87
CA LEU A 61 9.45 -24.45 3.09
C LEU A 61 10.58 -24.00 2.16
N GLU A 62 10.28 -23.75 0.88
CA GLU A 62 11.26 -23.33 -0.13
C GLU A 62 11.74 -21.88 0.06
N ASN A 63 10.92 -21.03 0.69
CA ASN A 63 11.18 -19.59 0.86
C ASN A 63 11.50 -19.19 2.30
N VAL A 64 11.86 -20.15 3.17
CA VAL A 64 12.37 -19.83 4.51
C VAL A 64 13.76 -19.22 4.43
N ASN A 65 14.01 -18.15 5.19
CA ASN A 65 15.33 -17.55 5.27
C ASN A 65 16.33 -18.47 5.99
N GLN A 66 17.62 -18.20 5.81
CA GLN A 66 18.69 -18.99 6.43
C GLN A 66 18.57 -19.04 7.96
N ASP A 67 18.10 -17.94 8.57
CA ASP A 67 17.88 -17.81 10.01
C ASP A 67 16.65 -18.56 10.56
N GLY A 68 15.87 -19.21 9.68
CA GLY A 68 14.67 -19.98 10.04
C GLY A 68 13.38 -19.15 10.10
N GLY A 69 13.41 -17.85 9.83
CA GLY A 69 12.21 -17.01 9.75
C GLY A 69 11.76 -16.72 8.32
N TRP A 70 10.75 -15.85 8.19
CA TRP A 70 10.28 -15.30 6.91
C TRP A 70 10.15 -13.77 6.99
N GLY A 71 10.50 -13.11 5.89
CA GLY A 71 10.15 -11.72 5.62
C GLY A 71 8.79 -11.59 4.92
N ASP A 72 8.38 -10.34 4.65
CA ASP A 72 7.08 -10.07 4.01
C ASP A 72 7.07 -10.43 2.52
N THR A 73 8.23 -10.36 1.87
CA THR A 73 8.53 -10.91 0.53
C THR A 73 9.69 -11.93 0.63
N PRO A 74 9.95 -12.76 -0.40
CA PRO A 74 11.10 -13.68 -0.42
C PRO A 74 12.46 -13.00 -0.21
N GLU A 75 12.59 -11.74 -0.63
CA GLU A 75 13.82 -10.95 -0.52
C GLU A 75 13.91 -10.15 0.79
N SER A 76 12.83 -10.15 1.60
CA SER A 76 12.79 -9.42 2.86
C SER A 76 13.51 -10.17 3.99
N PRO A 77 14.19 -9.44 4.89
CA PRO A 77 14.71 -10.03 6.12
C PRO A 77 13.57 -10.58 6.98
N SER A 78 13.89 -11.63 7.75
CA SER A 78 12.92 -12.25 8.64
C SER A 78 12.36 -11.27 9.65
N ASN A 79 11.03 -11.30 9.85
CA ASN A 79 10.38 -10.56 10.92
C ASN A 79 9.44 -11.45 11.74
N ILE A 80 9.21 -11.06 12.99
CA ILE A 80 8.46 -11.85 13.95
C ILE A 80 7.00 -12.07 13.53
N SER A 81 6.37 -11.07 12.92
CA SER A 81 4.95 -11.14 12.56
C SER A 81 4.69 -12.18 11.48
N THR A 82 5.45 -12.12 10.39
CA THR A 82 5.33 -13.05 9.27
C THR A 82 5.78 -14.45 9.68
N THR A 83 6.83 -14.56 10.50
CA THR A 83 7.30 -15.85 11.02
C THR A 83 6.27 -16.52 11.94
N LEU A 84 5.60 -15.79 12.83
CA LEU A 84 4.56 -16.37 13.70
C LEU A 84 3.35 -16.86 12.91
N LEU A 85 2.97 -16.16 11.84
CA LEU A 85 1.88 -16.57 10.96
C LEU A 85 2.25 -17.82 10.16
N ALA A 86 3.45 -17.87 9.58
CA ALA A 86 3.96 -19.07 8.92
C ALA A 86 4.05 -20.27 9.87
N TRP A 87 4.60 -20.08 11.09
CA TRP A 87 4.65 -21.11 12.14
C TRP A 87 3.26 -21.64 12.53
N SER A 88 2.27 -20.74 12.58
CA SER A 88 0.88 -21.09 12.88
C SER A 88 0.22 -21.85 11.73
N ALA A 89 0.53 -21.51 10.47
CA ALA A 89 0.04 -22.24 9.31
C ALA A 89 0.65 -23.64 9.17
N LEU A 90 1.92 -23.79 9.54
CA LEU A 90 2.63 -25.08 9.49
C LEU A 90 2.08 -26.13 10.47
N SER A 91 1.26 -25.75 11.46
CA SER A 91 0.56 -26.73 12.31
C SER A 91 -0.38 -27.66 11.53
N LEU A 92 -0.75 -27.27 10.30
CA LEU A 92 -1.57 -28.08 9.41
C LEU A 92 -0.82 -29.27 8.80
N VAL A 93 0.51 -29.22 8.77
CA VAL A 93 1.39 -30.22 8.12
C VAL A 93 2.52 -30.69 9.05
N GLU A 94 2.46 -30.37 10.34
CA GLU A 94 3.56 -30.52 11.29
C GLU A 94 4.04 -31.95 11.52
N LYS A 95 3.22 -32.95 11.17
CA LYS A 95 3.54 -34.38 11.31
C LYS A 95 4.30 -34.97 10.12
N GLU A 96 4.45 -34.20 9.05
CA GLU A 96 5.06 -34.65 7.81
C GLU A 96 6.50 -34.14 7.69
N GLU A 97 7.43 -34.99 7.27
CA GLU A 97 8.76 -34.55 6.84
C GLU A 97 8.63 -33.90 5.45
N PRO A 98 9.34 -32.80 5.16
CA PRO A 98 10.41 -32.17 5.96
C PRO A 98 9.93 -31.05 6.92
N TYR A 99 8.63 -30.89 7.14
CA TYR A 99 8.08 -29.75 7.89
C TYR A 99 8.37 -29.80 9.40
N ALA A 100 8.50 -30.99 9.99
CA ALA A 100 8.91 -31.13 11.39
C ALA A 100 10.26 -30.42 11.67
N LYS A 101 11.27 -30.69 10.83
CA LYS A 101 12.60 -30.04 10.91
C LYS A 101 12.55 -28.54 10.61
N LEU A 102 11.68 -28.13 9.70
CA LEU A 102 11.44 -26.71 9.45
C LEU A 102 10.92 -26.02 10.71
N ILE A 103 9.91 -26.59 11.37
CA ILE A 103 9.32 -26.03 12.59
C ILE A 103 10.37 -25.88 13.69
N GLU A 104 11.28 -26.84 13.86
CA GLU A 104 12.38 -26.70 14.82
C GLU A 104 13.24 -25.45 14.56
N ARG A 105 13.62 -25.20 13.29
CA ARG A 105 14.39 -24.00 12.91
C ARG A 105 13.60 -22.71 13.16
N VAL A 106 12.31 -22.72 12.83
CA VAL A 106 11.39 -21.60 13.04
C VAL A 106 11.27 -21.26 14.52
N GLU A 107 11.13 -22.28 15.36
CA GLU A 107 11.07 -22.11 16.81
C GLU A 107 12.36 -21.54 17.40
N GLN A 108 13.53 -21.86 16.84
CA GLN A 108 14.79 -21.22 17.25
C GLN A 108 14.81 -19.73 16.90
N TYR A 109 14.32 -19.35 15.71
CA TYR A 109 14.17 -17.95 15.33
C TYR A 109 13.22 -17.20 16.29
N ILE A 110 12.07 -17.81 16.60
CA ILE A 110 11.08 -17.22 17.51
C ILE A 110 11.72 -17.05 18.90
N LYS A 111 12.31 -18.10 19.49
CA LYS A 111 13.00 -18.03 20.79
C LYS A 111 14.07 -16.94 20.82
N LYS A 112 14.85 -16.78 19.76
CA LYS A 112 15.87 -15.73 19.66
C LYS A 112 15.27 -14.32 19.72
N THR A 113 14.05 -14.15 19.20
CA THR A 113 13.38 -12.85 19.10
C THR A 113 12.47 -12.55 20.29
N THR A 114 11.74 -13.54 20.81
CA THR A 114 10.77 -13.41 21.90
C THR A 114 11.36 -13.78 23.27
N GLY A 115 12.50 -14.46 23.30
CA GLY A 115 13.13 -15.04 24.50
C GLY A 115 12.72 -16.49 24.76
N SER A 116 11.46 -16.85 24.50
CA SER A 116 10.93 -18.20 24.69
C SER A 116 9.72 -18.47 23.77
N LEU A 117 9.23 -19.72 23.74
CA LEU A 117 7.94 -20.05 23.10
C LEU A 117 6.75 -19.87 24.04
N GLU A 118 6.95 -19.38 25.26
CA GLU A 118 5.86 -19.20 26.20
C GLU A 118 4.86 -18.16 25.66
N PRO A 119 3.54 -18.43 25.75
CA PRO A 119 2.52 -17.54 25.19
C PRO A 119 2.63 -16.08 25.66
N ALA A 120 3.05 -15.88 26.91
CA ALA A 120 3.24 -14.55 27.51
C ALA A 120 4.36 -13.75 26.84
N ASP A 121 5.47 -14.40 26.47
CA ASP A 121 6.63 -13.73 25.85
C ASP A 121 6.35 -13.41 24.38
N ILE A 122 5.68 -14.33 23.67
CA ILE A 122 5.19 -14.10 22.30
C ILE A 122 4.21 -12.91 22.29
N SER A 123 3.19 -12.95 23.14
CA SER A 123 2.19 -11.88 23.24
C SER A 123 2.82 -10.54 23.58
N ARG A 124 3.73 -10.49 24.56
CA ARG A 124 4.44 -9.26 24.95
C ARG A 124 5.26 -8.70 23.78
N THR A 125 5.96 -9.55 23.03
CA THR A 125 6.78 -9.14 21.89
C THR A 125 5.92 -8.56 20.77
N VAL A 126 4.82 -9.24 20.40
CA VAL A 126 3.89 -8.76 19.36
C VAL A 126 3.23 -7.45 19.78
N LEU A 127 2.71 -7.36 21.00
CA LEU A 127 2.06 -6.14 21.49
C LEU A 127 3.05 -4.98 21.63
N GLY A 128 4.30 -5.26 22.00
CA GLY A 128 5.38 -4.28 22.07
C GLY A 128 5.76 -3.75 20.67
N HIS A 129 5.85 -4.62 19.67
CA HIS A 129 6.20 -4.25 18.30
C HIS A 129 5.20 -3.26 17.67
N TYR A 130 3.89 -3.51 17.86
CA TYR A 130 2.84 -2.66 17.28
C TYR A 130 2.37 -1.53 18.22
N GLY A 131 2.80 -1.53 19.48
CA GLY A 131 2.47 -0.50 20.46
C GLY A 131 0.96 -0.32 20.67
N LYS A 132 0.43 0.85 20.29
CA LYS A 132 -1.01 1.17 20.37
C LYS A 132 -1.81 0.67 19.17
N ASP A 133 -1.14 0.30 18.07
CA ASP A 133 -1.81 -0.24 16.90
C ASP A 133 -2.26 -1.68 17.15
N ARG A 134 -3.57 -1.90 17.05
CA ARG A 134 -4.21 -3.21 17.25
C ARG A 134 -4.58 -3.89 15.94
N THR A 135 -4.36 -3.22 14.81
CA THR A 135 -4.79 -3.67 13.47
C THR A 135 -4.09 -4.95 13.04
N PHE A 136 -2.84 -5.15 13.48
CA PHE A 136 -2.05 -6.35 13.20
C PHE A 136 -1.82 -7.27 14.39
N SER A 137 -1.57 -6.69 15.57
CA SER A 137 -1.25 -7.50 16.76
C SER A 137 -2.38 -8.46 17.13
N VAL A 138 -3.64 -8.05 17.01
CA VAL A 138 -4.79 -8.92 17.28
C VAL A 138 -4.93 -10.06 16.26
N PRO A 139 -4.91 -9.82 14.93
CA PRO A 139 -4.97 -10.92 13.97
C PRO A 139 -3.83 -11.94 14.08
N ILE A 140 -2.59 -11.48 14.32
CA ILE A 140 -1.45 -12.39 14.53
C ILE A 140 -1.72 -13.31 15.72
N LEU A 141 -2.02 -12.74 16.88
CA LEU A 141 -2.28 -13.51 18.10
C LEU A 141 -3.53 -14.39 17.96
N THR A 142 -4.55 -13.94 17.24
CA THR A 142 -5.75 -14.73 16.95
C THR A 142 -5.40 -15.99 16.15
N MET A 143 -4.57 -15.87 15.11
CA MET A 143 -4.14 -17.03 14.32
C MET A 143 -3.25 -17.97 15.13
N CYS A 144 -2.31 -17.44 15.93
CA CYS A 144 -1.50 -18.25 16.85
C CYS A 144 -2.37 -19.04 17.84
N THR A 145 -3.38 -18.40 18.43
CA THR A 145 -4.39 -19.06 19.28
C THR A 145 -5.13 -20.16 18.52
N LEU A 146 -5.67 -19.88 17.32
CA LEU A 146 -6.40 -20.86 16.52
C LEU A 146 -5.55 -22.05 16.04
N ALA A 147 -4.23 -21.88 16.02
CA ALA A 147 -3.25 -22.89 15.65
C ALA A 147 -2.73 -23.67 16.88
N GLY A 148 -3.20 -23.38 18.09
CA GLY A 148 -2.75 -24.02 19.33
C GLY A 148 -1.37 -23.57 19.80
N ARG A 149 -0.80 -22.53 19.19
CA ARG A 149 0.55 -22.02 19.52
C ARG A 149 0.60 -21.22 20.82
N LEU A 150 -0.55 -20.82 21.34
CA LEU A 150 -0.68 -20.09 22.62
C LEU A 150 -1.32 -20.93 23.74
N GLY A 151 -1.41 -22.25 23.55
CA GLY A 151 -2.12 -23.19 24.44
C GLY A 151 -3.53 -23.52 23.96
N ASP A 152 -4.18 -24.45 24.67
CA ASP A 152 -5.52 -24.98 24.37
C ASP A 152 -6.40 -25.20 25.63
N ASP A 153 -5.98 -24.69 26.79
CA ASP A 153 -6.65 -24.87 28.10
C ASP A 153 -7.74 -23.81 28.39
N GLY A 154 -8.00 -22.93 27.44
CA GLY A 154 -8.91 -21.78 27.52
C GLY A 154 -8.25 -20.49 27.96
N SER A 155 -7.00 -20.53 28.48
CA SER A 155 -6.25 -19.34 28.89
C SER A 155 -5.60 -18.61 27.70
N GLU A 156 -5.48 -19.26 26.55
CA GLU A 156 -4.86 -18.73 25.33
C GLU A 156 -5.52 -17.44 24.83
N TRP A 157 -6.82 -17.27 25.11
CA TRP A 157 -7.58 -16.06 24.75
C TRP A 157 -7.31 -14.85 25.64
N ASN A 158 -6.58 -15.01 26.74
CA ASN A 158 -6.13 -13.88 27.58
C ASN A 158 -5.07 -13.04 26.85
N TYR A 159 -4.36 -13.63 25.89
CA TYR A 159 -3.33 -12.95 25.10
C TYR A 159 -3.89 -12.18 23.90
N VAL A 160 -5.14 -12.46 23.51
CA VAL A 160 -5.82 -11.76 22.41
C VAL A 160 -6.63 -10.60 22.98
N ILE A 161 -6.49 -9.39 22.42
CA ILE A 161 -7.27 -8.22 22.87
C ILE A 161 -8.70 -8.28 22.32
N GLN A 162 -9.69 -7.95 23.15
CA GLN A 162 -11.08 -7.85 22.73
C GLN A 162 -11.32 -6.62 21.86
N LEU A 163 -11.57 -6.85 20.57
CA LEU A 163 -12.04 -5.80 19.68
C LEU A 163 -13.53 -5.51 19.94
N PRO A 164 -13.91 -4.23 20.02
CA PRO A 164 -15.26 -3.79 20.39
C PRO A 164 -16.23 -3.85 19.19
N PHE A 165 -16.58 -5.06 18.74
CA PHE A 165 -17.45 -5.25 17.58
C PHE A 165 -18.84 -4.65 17.74
N GLU A 166 -19.31 -4.46 18.97
CA GLU A 166 -20.57 -3.76 19.28
C GLU A 166 -20.61 -2.32 18.72
N MET A 167 -19.47 -1.69 18.47
CA MET A 167 -19.45 -0.37 17.86
C MET A 167 -19.86 -0.40 16.38
N SER A 168 -19.74 -1.53 15.70
CA SER A 168 -20.06 -1.66 14.26
C SER A 168 -21.50 -1.29 13.89
N VAL A 169 -22.43 -1.41 14.83
CA VAL A 169 -23.86 -1.13 14.61
C VAL A 169 -24.24 0.32 14.90
N LEU A 170 -23.29 1.13 15.38
CA LEU A 170 -23.53 2.54 15.65
C LEU A 170 -23.57 3.34 14.34
N PRO A 171 -24.45 4.36 14.23
CA PRO A 171 -24.51 5.21 13.05
C PRO A 171 -23.17 5.88 12.75
N ARG A 172 -22.79 5.99 11.48
CA ARG A 172 -21.54 6.67 11.05
C ARG A 172 -21.44 8.12 11.55
N SER A 173 -22.56 8.81 11.76
CA SER A 173 -22.60 10.15 12.36
C SER A 173 -22.09 10.18 13.80
N PHE A 174 -22.30 9.09 14.57
CA PHE A 174 -21.81 8.96 15.94
C PHE A 174 -20.28 8.92 15.99
N PHE A 175 -19.65 8.19 15.07
CA PHE A 175 -18.19 8.14 14.94
C PHE A 175 -17.57 9.50 14.61
N ARG A 176 -18.22 10.28 13.73
CA ARG A 176 -17.86 11.68 13.49
C ARG A 176 -17.99 12.55 14.75
N LEU A 177 -19.04 12.35 15.54
CA LEU A 177 -19.31 13.13 16.76
C LEU A 177 -18.28 12.89 17.87
N ILE A 178 -17.81 11.66 18.03
CA ILE A 178 -16.80 11.30 19.05
C ILE A 178 -15.35 11.48 18.56
N GLY A 179 -15.15 12.08 17.39
CA GLY A 179 -13.83 12.35 16.84
C GLY A 179 -13.06 11.09 16.42
N LEU A 180 -13.75 9.99 16.11
CA LEU A 180 -13.17 8.82 15.48
C LEU A 180 -13.68 8.74 14.04
N PRO A 181 -13.11 9.46 13.07
CA PRO A 181 -13.32 9.16 11.67
C PRO A 181 -12.65 7.81 11.39
N VAL A 182 -13.29 6.72 11.83
CA VAL A 182 -12.84 5.37 11.53
C VAL A 182 -13.05 5.22 10.04
N VAL A 183 -11.97 5.20 9.27
CA VAL A 183 -12.07 4.64 7.93
C VAL A 183 -12.40 3.17 8.15
N SER A 184 -13.57 2.80 7.67
CA SER A 184 -14.24 1.50 7.78
C SER A 184 -13.39 0.29 7.38
N TYR A 185 -12.14 0.47 6.95
CA TYR A 185 -11.33 -0.61 6.39
C TYR A 185 -10.93 -1.67 7.42
N ALA A 186 -10.83 -1.31 8.70
CA ALA A 186 -10.59 -2.27 9.78
C ALA A 186 -11.89 -2.87 10.34
N LEU A 187 -13.06 -2.41 9.87
CA LEU A 187 -14.37 -2.85 10.35
C LEU A 187 -14.57 -4.37 10.17
N PRO A 188 -14.21 -4.99 9.03
CA PRO A 188 -14.34 -6.44 8.88
C PRO A 188 -13.55 -7.23 9.92
N ALA A 189 -12.28 -6.85 10.09
CA ALA A 189 -11.39 -7.41 11.10
C ALA A 189 -11.94 -7.24 12.52
N LEU A 190 -12.39 -6.03 12.84
CA LEU A 190 -12.97 -5.68 14.15
C LEU A 190 -14.22 -6.51 14.45
N ILE A 191 -15.09 -6.74 13.47
CA ILE A 191 -16.28 -7.58 13.62
C ILE A 191 -15.89 -9.04 13.80
N ALA A 192 -15.14 -9.60 12.86
CA ALA A 192 -14.86 -11.04 12.82
C ALA A 192 -14.03 -11.51 14.02
N MET A 193 -12.92 -10.84 14.33
CA MET A 193 -12.05 -11.21 15.45
C MET A 193 -12.67 -10.83 16.80
N GLY A 194 -13.38 -9.70 16.87
CA GLY A 194 -14.12 -9.30 18.06
C GLY A 194 -15.19 -10.35 18.44
N MET A 195 -15.95 -10.83 17.45
CA MET A 195 -16.95 -11.88 17.64
C MET A 195 -16.31 -13.21 18.03
N LEU A 196 -15.23 -13.62 17.36
CA LEU A 196 -14.50 -14.85 17.68
C LEU A 196 -14.04 -14.84 19.15
N ARG A 197 -13.32 -13.81 19.57
CA ARG A 197 -12.83 -13.71 20.93
C ARG A 197 -13.97 -13.68 21.95
N HIS A 198 -15.04 -12.94 21.68
CA HIS A 198 -16.22 -12.89 22.57
C HIS A 198 -16.88 -14.26 22.75
N ARG A 199 -16.89 -15.11 21.71
CA ARG A 199 -17.46 -16.45 21.80
C ARG A 199 -16.56 -17.44 22.54
N LYS A 200 -15.24 -17.30 22.42
CA LYS A 200 -14.26 -18.25 22.96
C LYS A 200 -13.72 -17.87 24.34
N ALA A 201 -13.53 -16.58 24.61
CA ALA A 201 -12.99 -16.10 25.87
C ALA A 201 -14.06 -15.94 26.95
N LYS A 202 -13.64 -16.11 28.21
CA LYS A 202 -14.42 -15.62 29.36
C LYS A 202 -14.42 -14.09 29.36
N GLY A 203 -15.52 -13.48 29.82
CA GLY A 203 -15.68 -12.03 29.79
C GLY A 203 -16.75 -11.52 30.73
N ASN A 204 -16.85 -10.19 30.83
CA ASN A 204 -17.84 -9.52 31.68
C ASN A 204 -19.28 -9.93 31.28
N PRO A 205 -20.11 -10.43 32.22
CA PRO A 205 -21.47 -10.89 31.93
C PRO A 205 -22.37 -9.84 31.26
N LEU A 206 -22.27 -8.57 31.66
CA LEU A 206 -23.06 -7.48 31.10
C LEU A 206 -22.71 -7.22 29.64
N MET A 207 -21.40 -7.07 29.36
CA MET A 207 -20.92 -6.90 27.99
C MET A 207 -21.24 -8.11 27.13
N ARG A 208 -21.30 -9.30 27.73
CA ARG A 208 -21.66 -10.52 27.02
C ARG A 208 -23.11 -10.48 26.51
N ILE A 209 -24.04 -9.97 27.31
CA ILE A 209 -25.44 -9.75 26.91
C ILE A 209 -25.50 -8.75 25.75
N ILE A 210 -24.87 -7.58 25.90
CA ILE A 210 -24.86 -6.52 24.88
C ILE A 210 -24.33 -7.05 23.55
N ARG A 211 -23.17 -7.72 23.58
CA ARG A 211 -22.51 -8.30 22.41
C ARG A 211 -23.34 -9.39 21.74
N ASN A 212 -24.05 -10.21 22.52
CA ASN A 212 -24.96 -11.21 21.97
C ASN A 212 -26.15 -10.56 21.26
N MET A 213 -26.70 -9.47 21.79
CA MET A 213 -27.83 -8.76 21.17
C MET A 213 -27.46 -8.11 19.83
N VAL A 214 -26.22 -7.61 19.70
CA VAL A 214 -25.77 -6.91 18.48
C VAL A 214 -25.08 -7.82 17.47
N ALA A 215 -24.67 -9.04 17.85
CA ALA A 215 -23.90 -9.95 16.99
C ALA A 215 -24.54 -10.20 15.62
N GLY A 216 -25.86 -10.40 15.56
CA GLY A 216 -26.56 -10.58 14.28
C GLY A 216 -26.49 -9.32 13.40
N ARG A 217 -26.73 -8.15 13.98
CA ARG A 217 -26.65 -6.86 13.26
C ARG A 217 -25.22 -6.55 12.81
N SER A 218 -24.22 -6.86 13.62
CA SER A 218 -22.81 -6.71 13.24
C SER A 218 -22.46 -7.60 12.03
N LEU A 219 -23.01 -8.81 11.96
CA LEU A 219 -22.81 -9.68 10.81
C LEU A 219 -23.51 -9.15 9.55
N GLU A 220 -24.70 -8.56 9.69
CA GLU A 220 -25.38 -7.88 8.57
C GLU A 220 -24.60 -6.66 8.08
N VAL A 221 -24.01 -5.88 9.00
CA VAL A 221 -23.09 -4.78 8.64
C VAL A 221 -21.91 -5.35 7.84
N LEU A 222 -21.27 -6.42 8.33
CA LEU A 222 -20.16 -7.06 7.62
C LEU A 222 -20.56 -7.51 6.22
N LYS A 223 -21.71 -8.17 6.08
CA LYS A 223 -22.26 -8.65 4.81
C LYS A 223 -22.52 -7.50 3.84
N SER A 224 -23.09 -6.40 4.32
CA SER A 224 -23.35 -5.20 3.49
C SER A 224 -22.07 -4.52 3.01
N THR A 225 -20.95 -4.76 3.70
CA THR A 225 -19.64 -4.19 3.39
C THR A 225 -18.76 -5.10 2.53
N LEU A 226 -19.21 -6.33 2.25
CA LEU A 226 -18.45 -7.31 1.48
C LEU A 226 -18.44 -6.93 -0.01
N PRO A 227 -17.26 -6.73 -0.63
CA PRO A 227 -17.16 -6.47 -2.06
C PRO A 227 -17.63 -7.66 -2.90
N SER A 228 -18.04 -7.41 -4.13
CA SER A 228 -18.50 -8.47 -5.05
C SER A 228 -17.39 -9.44 -5.47
N SER A 229 -16.12 -9.06 -5.34
CA SER A 229 -14.97 -9.96 -5.49
C SER A 229 -14.88 -10.99 -4.36
N GLY A 230 -15.48 -10.71 -3.20
CA GLY A 230 -15.31 -11.45 -1.94
C GLY A 230 -14.08 -11.04 -1.13
N GLY A 231 -13.20 -10.18 -1.66
CA GLY A 231 -11.98 -9.73 -1.01
C GLY A 231 -12.15 -8.36 -0.33
N PHE A 232 -11.92 -8.28 0.97
CA PHE A 232 -11.86 -6.99 1.67
C PHE A 232 -10.55 -6.27 1.31
N LEU A 233 -10.65 -5.03 0.80
CA LEU A 233 -9.51 -4.27 0.28
C LEU A 233 -8.74 -4.99 -0.85
N GLU A 234 -9.35 -5.96 -1.52
CA GLU A 234 -8.66 -6.87 -2.45
C GLU A 234 -7.42 -7.56 -1.84
N ALA A 235 -7.36 -7.65 -0.51
CA ALA A 235 -6.19 -8.13 0.20
C ALA A 235 -6.41 -9.50 0.86
N VAL A 236 -5.42 -10.37 0.64
CA VAL A 236 -5.38 -11.73 1.17
C VAL A 236 -5.30 -11.76 2.70
N PRO A 237 -4.42 -10.98 3.36
CA PRO A 237 -4.30 -11.04 4.82
C PRO A 237 -5.61 -10.69 5.53
N LEU A 238 -6.24 -9.55 5.18
CA LEU A 238 -7.48 -9.11 5.83
C LEU A 238 -8.61 -10.11 5.59
N THR A 239 -8.79 -10.55 4.34
CA THR A 239 -9.84 -11.50 3.99
C THR A 239 -9.63 -12.85 4.67
N GLY A 240 -8.39 -13.33 4.77
CA GLY A 240 -8.05 -14.56 5.47
C GLY A 240 -8.31 -14.48 6.98
N PHE A 241 -7.88 -13.40 7.64
CA PHE A 241 -8.16 -13.19 9.06
C PHE A 241 -9.65 -13.12 9.36
N VAL A 242 -10.43 -12.44 8.52
CA VAL A 242 -11.90 -12.40 8.64
C VAL A 242 -12.49 -13.81 8.47
N THR A 243 -12.10 -14.52 7.41
CA THR A 243 -12.63 -15.85 7.08
C THR A 243 -12.35 -16.85 8.21
N MET A 244 -11.10 -17.01 8.62
CA MET A 244 -10.74 -17.95 9.69
C MET A 244 -11.46 -17.60 11.00
N SER A 245 -11.64 -16.31 11.28
CA SER A 245 -12.25 -15.85 12.52
C SER A 245 -13.75 -16.11 12.55
N LEU A 246 -14.46 -15.84 11.45
CA LEU A 246 -15.88 -16.11 11.33
C LEU A 246 -16.17 -17.60 11.43
N VAL A 247 -15.40 -18.43 10.71
CA VAL A 247 -15.58 -19.89 10.75
C VAL A 247 -15.31 -20.42 12.15
N ALA A 248 -14.20 -20.03 12.78
CA ALA A 248 -13.87 -20.45 14.15
C ALA A 248 -14.86 -19.91 15.21
N ALA A 249 -15.51 -18.78 14.94
CA ALA A 249 -16.59 -18.25 15.75
C ALA A 249 -17.87 -19.10 15.61
N GLY A 250 -18.00 -19.93 14.58
CA GLY A 250 -19.21 -20.72 14.27
C GLY A 250 -20.19 -19.98 13.36
N CYS A 251 -19.73 -19.01 12.57
CA CYS A 251 -20.53 -18.45 11.48
C CYS A 251 -20.72 -19.49 10.37
N LYS A 252 -21.94 -19.58 9.83
CA LYS A 252 -22.31 -20.51 8.75
C LYS A 252 -22.97 -19.79 7.56
N ASP A 253 -22.85 -18.46 7.48
CA ASP A 253 -23.40 -17.71 6.36
C ASP A 253 -22.54 -17.93 5.11
N GLU A 254 -22.98 -18.83 4.23
CA GLU A 254 -22.31 -19.17 2.97
C GLU A 254 -22.18 -17.97 2.02
N SER A 255 -23.03 -16.95 2.13
CA SER A 255 -22.88 -15.75 1.30
C SER A 255 -21.65 -14.92 1.68
N ILE A 256 -21.16 -15.05 2.93
CA ILE A 256 -19.92 -14.44 3.39
C ILE A 256 -18.77 -15.42 3.24
N ILE A 257 -18.88 -16.62 3.81
CA ILE A 257 -17.80 -17.60 3.83
C ILE A 257 -17.46 -18.11 2.42
N GLY A 258 -18.46 -18.37 1.58
CA GLY A 258 -18.27 -18.80 0.20
C GLY A 258 -17.59 -17.72 -0.65
N ALA A 259 -18.00 -16.46 -0.50
CA ALA A 259 -17.39 -15.33 -1.20
C ALA A 259 -15.93 -15.12 -0.76
N CYS A 260 -15.65 -15.05 0.55
CA CYS A 260 -14.29 -14.85 1.05
C CYS A 260 -13.37 -16.03 0.71
N SER A 261 -13.84 -17.27 0.85
CA SER A 261 -13.03 -18.44 0.49
C SER A 261 -12.80 -18.53 -1.02
N GLY A 262 -13.78 -18.16 -1.85
CA GLY A 262 -13.63 -18.06 -3.30
C GLY A 262 -12.62 -16.99 -3.72
N PHE A 263 -12.57 -15.85 -3.02
CA PHE A 263 -11.51 -14.85 -3.21
C PHE A 263 -10.14 -15.44 -2.88
N LEU A 264 -9.96 -15.98 -1.67
CA LEU A 264 -8.69 -16.59 -1.23
C LEU A 264 -8.22 -17.71 -2.17
N GLU A 265 -9.16 -18.53 -2.65
CA GLU A 265 -8.87 -19.61 -3.59
C GLU A 265 -8.27 -19.10 -4.91
N LYS A 266 -8.79 -17.97 -5.42
CA LYS A 266 -8.32 -17.31 -6.65
C LYS A 266 -7.00 -16.56 -6.46
N SER A 267 -6.68 -16.12 -5.25
CA SER A 267 -5.43 -15.40 -4.96
C SER A 267 -4.19 -16.30 -5.00
N PHE A 268 -4.35 -17.62 -4.91
CA PHE A 268 -3.24 -18.56 -5.03
C PHE A 268 -2.66 -18.59 -6.45
N ARG A 269 -1.34 -18.39 -6.53
CA ARG A 269 -0.54 -18.57 -7.74
C ARG A 269 -0.29 -20.06 -8.00
N GLU A 270 0.23 -20.37 -9.18
CA GLU A 270 0.52 -21.74 -9.60
C GLU A 270 1.51 -22.45 -8.66
N ASP A 271 2.48 -21.69 -8.14
CA ASP A 271 3.51 -22.10 -7.18
C ASP A 271 3.00 -22.25 -5.73
N GLY A 272 1.73 -21.92 -5.46
CA GLY A 272 1.15 -22.01 -4.12
C GLY A 272 1.30 -20.76 -3.27
N SER A 273 1.94 -19.70 -3.77
CA SER A 273 2.06 -18.43 -3.04
C SER A 273 0.88 -17.49 -3.27
N CYS A 274 0.69 -16.55 -2.35
CA CYS A 274 -0.26 -15.45 -2.48
C CYS A 274 0.46 -14.09 -2.38
N PRO A 275 0.05 -13.07 -3.15
CA PRO A 275 0.44 -11.69 -2.88
C PRO A 275 -0.34 -11.09 -1.70
N ILE A 276 0.08 -9.91 -1.24
CA ILE A 276 -0.64 -9.17 -0.19
C ILE A 276 -1.97 -8.61 -0.71
N ASP A 277 -1.93 -7.96 -1.86
CA ASP A 277 -3.07 -7.40 -2.58
C ASP A 277 -3.15 -8.05 -3.97
N THR A 278 -4.30 -7.97 -4.62
CA THR A 278 -4.53 -8.59 -5.93
C THR A 278 -3.70 -7.92 -7.01
N ASP A 279 -3.79 -6.58 -7.11
CA ASP A 279 -3.00 -5.77 -8.05
C ASP A 279 -3.05 -4.27 -7.71
N LEU A 280 -2.38 -3.46 -8.54
CA LEU A 280 -2.32 -1.99 -8.46
C LEU A 280 -2.69 -1.36 -9.81
N ALA A 281 -3.72 -1.87 -10.50
CA ALA A 281 -3.97 -1.56 -11.91
C ALA A 281 -4.15 -0.06 -12.22
N THR A 282 -4.91 0.67 -11.40
CA THR A 282 -5.15 2.11 -11.60
C THR A 282 -3.90 2.91 -11.29
N TRP A 283 -3.23 2.59 -10.18
CA TRP A 283 -1.98 3.22 -9.76
C TRP A 283 -0.92 3.12 -10.85
N LEU A 284 -0.64 1.89 -11.30
CA LEU A 284 0.37 1.60 -12.30
C LEU A 284 0.02 2.18 -13.66
N THR A 285 -1.27 2.19 -14.04
CA THR A 285 -1.71 2.85 -15.28
C THR A 285 -1.44 4.34 -15.24
N SER A 286 -1.74 5.01 -14.11
CA SER A 286 -1.49 6.44 -13.98
C SER A 286 0.00 6.78 -14.03
N LEU A 287 0.86 5.97 -13.39
CA LEU A 287 2.30 6.14 -13.42
C LEU A 287 2.89 5.86 -14.81
N SER A 288 2.45 4.80 -15.49
CA SER A 288 2.88 4.46 -16.85
C SER A 288 2.51 5.56 -17.84
N VAL A 289 1.33 6.16 -17.71
CA VAL A 289 0.92 7.32 -18.51
C VAL A 289 1.81 8.52 -18.23
N LYS A 290 2.13 8.80 -16.97
CA LYS A 290 3.06 9.89 -16.61
C LYS A 290 4.46 9.67 -17.17
N ALA A 291 4.93 8.42 -17.21
CA ALA A 291 6.24 8.05 -17.77
C ALA A 291 6.27 8.10 -19.30
N LEU A 292 5.22 7.61 -19.98
CA LEU A 292 5.17 7.50 -21.44
C LEU A 292 4.65 8.75 -22.15
N GLY A 293 3.64 9.42 -21.60
CA GLY A 293 2.94 10.53 -22.26
C GLY A 293 2.24 10.14 -23.57
N ILE A 294 1.50 11.08 -24.15
CA ILE A 294 0.73 10.86 -25.39
C ILE A 294 1.62 10.54 -26.59
N GLU A 295 2.83 11.10 -26.65
CA GLU A 295 3.76 10.92 -27.78
C GLU A 295 4.19 9.46 -27.95
N SER A 296 4.44 8.74 -26.86
CA SER A 296 4.88 7.34 -26.92
C SER A 296 3.70 6.37 -27.05
N LEU A 297 2.51 6.75 -26.55
CA LEU A 297 1.30 5.92 -26.59
C LEU A 297 0.57 5.98 -27.94
N GLY A 298 0.54 7.15 -28.56
CA GLY A 298 -0.29 7.42 -29.74
C GLY A 298 -1.79 7.56 -29.39
N ALA A 299 -2.54 8.19 -30.30
CA ALA A 299 -3.92 8.60 -30.05
C ALA A 299 -4.86 7.46 -29.65
N GLU A 300 -4.78 6.31 -30.33
CA GLU A 300 -5.66 5.16 -30.09
C GLU A 300 -5.51 4.60 -28.67
N LYS A 301 -4.26 4.33 -28.22
CA LYS A 301 -4.01 3.84 -26.86
C LYS A 301 -4.40 4.90 -25.84
N SER A 302 -4.09 6.17 -26.10
CA SER A 302 -4.44 7.26 -25.19
C SER A 302 -5.94 7.42 -25.00
N GLU A 303 -6.74 7.29 -26.05
CA GLU A 303 -8.20 7.29 -25.97
C GLU A 303 -8.72 6.07 -25.18
N ALA A 304 -8.19 4.88 -25.45
CA ALA A 304 -8.59 3.67 -24.75
C ALA A 304 -8.27 3.72 -23.24
N ILE A 305 -7.06 4.17 -22.88
CA ILE A 305 -6.64 4.35 -21.48
C ILE A 305 -7.50 5.42 -20.80
N THR A 306 -7.79 6.53 -21.50
CA THR A 306 -8.69 7.59 -20.98
C THR A 306 -10.05 7.02 -20.65
N LYS A 307 -10.65 6.25 -21.57
CA LYS A 307 -11.94 5.60 -21.35
C LYS A 307 -11.88 4.62 -20.17
N TRP A 308 -10.81 3.86 -20.04
CA TRP A 308 -10.63 2.93 -18.93
C TRP A 308 -10.51 3.65 -17.59
N LEU A 309 -9.64 4.66 -17.46
CA LEU A 309 -9.49 5.45 -16.23
C LEU A 309 -10.81 6.12 -15.82
N MET A 310 -11.55 6.67 -16.78
CA MET A 310 -12.86 7.30 -16.52
C MET A 310 -13.91 6.32 -16.01
N ALA A 311 -13.81 5.04 -16.38
CA ALA A 311 -14.68 3.98 -15.90
C ALA A 311 -14.40 3.59 -14.44
N GLN A 312 -13.19 3.85 -13.93
CA GLN A 312 -12.78 3.52 -12.56
C GLN A 312 -13.15 4.57 -11.52
N GLN A 313 -13.68 5.73 -11.93
CA GLN A 313 -14.10 6.76 -10.97
C GLN A 313 -15.32 6.29 -10.18
N TYR A 314 -15.26 6.40 -8.85
CA TYR A 314 -16.42 6.15 -8.00
C TYR A 314 -17.48 7.23 -8.21
N ARG A 315 -18.63 6.84 -8.80
CA ARG A 315 -19.76 7.76 -9.06
C ARG A 315 -20.84 7.73 -7.98
N THR A 316 -20.75 6.80 -7.05
CA THR A 316 -21.66 6.65 -5.90
C THR A 316 -20.88 6.61 -4.60
N VAL A 317 -21.57 6.79 -3.47
CA VAL A 317 -20.97 6.63 -2.15
C VAL A 317 -20.37 5.22 -2.04
N HIS A 318 -19.11 5.14 -1.60
CA HIS A 318 -18.41 3.87 -1.50
C HIS A 318 -19.10 2.96 -0.47
N PRO A 319 -19.53 1.73 -0.83
CA PRO A 319 -20.32 0.89 0.08
C PRO A 319 -19.54 0.49 1.33
N TYR A 320 -18.27 0.14 1.14
CA TYR A 320 -17.37 -0.33 2.19
C TYR A 320 -16.96 0.77 3.17
N THR A 321 -16.52 1.93 2.66
CA THR A 321 -15.95 3.02 3.49
C THR A 321 -16.89 4.19 3.74
N GLY A 322 -17.93 4.35 2.92
CA GLY A 322 -18.78 5.54 2.95
C GLY A 322 -18.13 6.79 2.36
N ALA A 323 -16.99 6.65 1.68
CA ALA A 323 -16.36 7.76 0.98
C ALA A 323 -17.34 8.40 -0.02
N ALA A 324 -17.29 9.73 -0.13
CA ALA A 324 -18.05 10.46 -1.14
C ALA A 324 -17.62 10.01 -2.56
N PRO A 325 -18.51 10.11 -3.55
CA PRO A 325 -18.13 9.88 -4.95
C PRO A 325 -17.11 10.93 -5.43
N GLY A 326 -16.31 10.56 -6.43
CA GLY A 326 -15.36 11.43 -7.11
C GLY A 326 -13.94 10.87 -7.16
N GLY A 327 -13.54 10.06 -6.18
CA GLY A 327 -12.20 9.48 -6.10
C GLY A 327 -11.98 8.24 -6.98
N TRP A 328 -10.72 7.87 -7.12
CA TRP A 328 -10.22 6.63 -7.72
C TRP A 328 -9.49 5.81 -6.67
N ALA A 329 -9.58 4.47 -6.77
CA ALA A 329 -8.77 3.54 -5.98
C ALA A 329 -7.58 3.03 -6.80
N TRP A 330 -6.58 2.45 -6.13
CA TRP A 330 -5.40 1.83 -6.73
C TRP A 330 -5.68 0.71 -7.75
N THR A 331 -6.88 0.13 -7.76
CA THR A 331 -7.29 -0.99 -8.63
C THR A 331 -8.68 -0.74 -9.24
N ASP A 332 -8.99 -1.45 -10.33
CA ASP A 332 -10.33 -1.53 -10.95
C ASP A 332 -11.27 -2.52 -10.25
N LEU A 333 -10.76 -3.25 -9.26
CA LEU A 333 -11.49 -4.26 -8.54
C LEU A 333 -12.40 -3.67 -7.44
N PRO A 334 -13.56 -4.31 -7.15
CA PRO A 334 -14.62 -3.73 -6.33
C PRO A 334 -14.28 -3.57 -4.84
N GLY A 335 -13.22 -4.22 -4.36
CA GLY A 335 -12.71 -4.06 -3.00
C GLY A 335 -11.76 -2.88 -2.82
N GLY A 336 -11.28 -2.25 -3.91
CA GLY A 336 -10.42 -1.07 -3.86
C GLY A 336 -11.10 0.10 -3.15
N VAL A 337 -10.33 0.93 -2.44
CA VAL A 337 -10.86 2.10 -1.73
C VAL A 337 -10.33 3.37 -2.36
N PRO A 338 -11.17 4.38 -2.65
CA PRO A 338 -10.68 5.61 -3.22
C PRO A 338 -9.73 6.35 -2.26
N ASP A 339 -8.61 6.82 -2.81
CA ASP A 339 -7.56 7.54 -2.07
C ASP A 339 -7.04 8.75 -2.85
N ALA A 340 -6.38 9.66 -2.14
CA ALA A 340 -5.90 10.92 -2.69
C ALA A 340 -4.70 10.77 -3.63
N ASP A 341 -3.88 9.72 -3.49
CA ASP A 341 -2.70 9.53 -4.33
C ASP A 341 -3.12 9.03 -5.71
N ASP A 342 -3.98 8.01 -5.75
CA ASP A 342 -4.55 7.45 -6.97
C ASP A 342 -5.51 8.41 -7.67
N THR A 343 -6.32 9.17 -6.92
CA THR A 343 -7.15 10.23 -7.50
C THR A 343 -6.29 11.32 -8.15
N SER A 344 -5.19 11.73 -7.51
CA SER A 344 -4.25 12.71 -8.10
C SER A 344 -3.56 12.14 -9.35
N GLY A 345 -3.11 10.88 -9.28
CA GLY A 345 -2.50 10.17 -10.40
C GLY A 345 -3.43 10.07 -11.59
N ALA A 346 -4.69 9.65 -11.38
CA ALA A 346 -5.71 9.57 -12.43
C ALA A 346 -5.97 10.94 -13.08
N LEU A 347 -6.11 12.00 -12.28
CA LEU A 347 -6.31 13.36 -12.80
C LEU A 347 -5.11 13.84 -13.63
N ILE A 348 -3.88 13.56 -13.21
CA ILE A 348 -2.67 13.90 -13.95
C ILE A 348 -2.60 13.09 -15.25
N ALA A 349 -2.86 11.78 -15.19
CA ALA A 349 -2.86 10.92 -16.36
C ALA A 349 -3.90 11.37 -17.40
N LEU A 350 -5.13 11.67 -16.98
CA LEU A 350 -6.19 12.18 -17.85
C LEU A 350 -5.76 13.50 -18.52
N LYS A 351 -5.08 14.39 -17.79
CA LYS A 351 -4.54 15.63 -18.36
C LYS A 351 -3.53 15.36 -19.47
N LEU A 352 -2.63 14.40 -19.25
CA LEU A 352 -1.55 14.07 -20.18
C LEU A 352 -2.04 13.33 -21.43
N LEU A 353 -3.13 12.56 -21.33
CA LEU A 353 -3.69 11.78 -22.43
C LEU A 353 -4.68 12.57 -23.27
N ASN A 354 -5.59 13.29 -22.64
CA ASN A 354 -6.65 14.00 -23.32
C ASN A 354 -7.18 15.19 -22.49
N PRO A 355 -6.82 16.44 -22.84
CA PRO A 355 -7.30 17.62 -22.12
C PRO A 355 -8.80 17.89 -22.32
N SER A 356 -9.47 17.21 -23.26
CA SER A 356 -10.91 17.39 -23.55
C SER A 356 -11.82 16.35 -22.89
N CYS A 357 -11.34 15.67 -21.85
CA CYS A 357 -12.14 14.69 -21.10
C CYS A 357 -13.35 15.33 -20.37
N ASP A 358 -14.26 14.48 -19.88
CA ASP A 358 -15.48 14.91 -19.19
C ASP A 358 -15.15 15.77 -17.96
N ARG A 359 -15.40 17.08 -18.10
CA ARG A 359 -15.11 18.09 -17.08
C ARG A 359 -15.85 17.84 -15.77
N GLN A 360 -17.02 17.21 -15.81
CA GLN A 360 -17.78 16.92 -14.58
C GLN A 360 -17.03 15.90 -13.71
N SER A 361 -16.51 14.84 -14.32
CA SER A 361 -15.68 13.85 -13.65
C SER A 361 -14.40 14.45 -13.10
N ILE A 362 -13.73 15.33 -13.85
CA ILE A 362 -12.53 16.04 -13.39
C ILE A 362 -12.85 16.92 -12.18
N SER A 363 -13.90 17.75 -12.26
CA SER A 363 -14.33 18.60 -11.15
C SER A 363 -14.75 17.78 -9.92
N ALA A 364 -15.37 16.61 -10.10
CA ALA A 364 -15.71 15.71 -9.00
C ALA A 364 -14.47 15.14 -8.30
N GLY A 365 -13.45 14.71 -9.06
CA GLY A 365 -12.19 14.24 -8.50
C GLY A 365 -11.43 15.32 -7.73
N ILE A 366 -11.34 16.51 -8.31
CA ILE A 366 -10.72 17.67 -7.65
C ILE A 366 -11.50 18.02 -6.38
N GLY A 367 -12.82 18.12 -6.46
CA GLY A 367 -13.69 18.38 -5.31
C GLY A 367 -13.50 17.37 -4.19
N TRP A 368 -13.38 16.08 -4.55
CA TRP A 368 -13.15 14.99 -3.61
C TRP A 368 -11.82 15.17 -2.84
N ILE A 369 -10.71 15.46 -3.52
CA ILE A 369 -9.41 15.72 -2.86
C ILE A 369 -9.51 16.96 -1.95
N LEU A 370 -10.14 18.05 -2.43
CA LEU A 370 -10.29 19.28 -1.65
C LEU A 370 -11.05 19.04 -0.33
N ASP A 371 -12.04 18.16 -0.35
CA ASP A 371 -12.83 17.82 0.83
C ASP A 371 -12.06 16.95 1.84
N LEU A 372 -10.98 16.28 1.41
CA LEU A 372 -10.08 15.52 2.28
C LEU A 372 -9.07 16.37 3.04
N GLN A 373 -8.75 17.58 2.55
CA GLN A 373 -7.66 18.40 3.11
C GLN A 373 -7.84 18.63 4.62
N ASN A 374 -6.82 18.27 5.39
CA ASN A 374 -6.80 18.39 6.84
C ASN A 374 -6.62 19.84 7.29
N SER A 375 -6.80 20.11 8.59
CA SER A 375 -6.66 21.46 9.16
C SER A 375 -5.23 22.01 9.08
N ASP A 376 -4.22 21.12 9.12
CA ASP A 376 -2.81 21.46 8.95
C ASP A 376 -2.43 21.88 7.51
N GLY A 377 -3.37 21.76 6.57
CA GLY A 377 -3.20 22.11 5.15
C GLY A 377 -2.71 20.96 4.28
N GLY A 378 -2.27 19.85 4.87
CA GLY A 378 -1.86 18.69 4.11
C GLY A 378 -3.04 17.81 3.69
N ILE A 379 -2.75 16.88 2.79
CA ILE A 379 -3.73 15.95 2.22
C ILE A 379 -3.43 14.54 2.74
N PRO A 380 -4.41 13.88 3.38
CA PRO A 380 -4.27 12.49 3.83
C PRO A 380 -4.56 11.51 2.70
N THR A 381 -4.33 10.22 2.95
CA THR A 381 -4.56 9.16 1.95
C THR A 381 -6.04 8.89 1.73
N PHE A 382 -6.79 8.49 2.77
CA PHE A 382 -8.14 7.96 2.58
C PHE A 382 -9.25 8.86 3.11
N CYS A 383 -9.02 9.57 4.21
CA CYS A 383 -10.04 10.41 4.82
C CYS A 383 -9.46 11.62 5.55
N LYS A 384 -10.29 12.66 5.65
CA LYS A 384 -10.06 13.77 6.57
C LYS A 384 -10.15 13.31 8.01
N GLY A 385 -9.22 13.76 8.86
CA GLY A 385 -9.24 13.43 10.28
C GLY A 385 -8.37 14.34 11.14
N TRP A 386 -7.91 13.81 12.26
CA TRP A 386 -7.11 14.57 13.25
C TRP A 386 -5.60 14.41 13.04
N GLY A 387 -5.22 13.65 12.00
CA GLY A 387 -3.85 13.39 11.62
C GLY A 387 -3.06 12.53 12.59
N LYS A 388 -3.74 11.66 13.36
CA LYS A 388 -3.11 10.82 14.38
C LYS A 388 -2.83 9.41 13.87
N LEU A 389 -3.65 8.91 12.97
CA LEU A 389 -3.58 7.56 12.43
C LEU A 389 -2.93 7.58 11.04
N PRO A 390 -2.32 6.47 10.57
CA PRO A 390 -1.69 6.45 9.25
C PRO A 390 -2.64 6.86 8.11
N PHE A 391 -3.91 6.50 8.18
CA PHE A 391 -4.88 6.75 7.10
C PHE A 391 -5.46 8.18 7.06
N ASP A 392 -5.41 8.91 8.18
CA ASP A 392 -5.99 10.26 8.31
C ASP A 392 -4.93 11.35 8.48
N ARG A 393 -3.65 10.99 8.56
CA ARG A 393 -2.53 11.94 8.58
C ARG A 393 -2.19 12.44 7.21
N SER A 394 -1.92 13.73 7.16
CA SER A 394 -1.37 14.39 5.99
C SER A 394 -0.02 13.77 5.62
N CYS A 395 0.21 13.59 4.32
CA CYS A 395 1.44 12.99 3.78
C CYS A 395 2.11 13.98 2.81
N PRO A 396 3.42 14.28 2.93
CA PRO A 396 4.09 15.23 2.05
C PRO A 396 4.01 14.86 0.57
N GLU A 397 4.29 13.61 0.21
CA GLU A 397 4.28 13.10 -1.16
C GLU A 397 2.89 13.15 -1.80
N ILE A 398 1.85 12.77 -1.04
CA ILE A 398 0.45 12.81 -1.51
C ILE A 398 -0.02 14.26 -1.65
N THR A 399 0.36 15.13 -0.70
CA THR A 399 0.04 16.56 -0.77
C THR A 399 0.65 17.16 -2.03
N ALA A 400 1.95 16.94 -2.28
CA ALA A 400 2.61 17.43 -3.48
C ALA A 400 1.99 16.88 -4.78
N HIS A 401 1.59 15.60 -4.80
CA HIS A 401 0.94 14.99 -5.96
C HIS A 401 -0.43 15.62 -6.25
N ALA A 402 -1.21 15.92 -5.22
CA ALA A 402 -2.47 16.63 -5.37
C ALA A 402 -2.28 18.08 -5.83
N LEU A 403 -1.24 18.78 -5.35
CA LEU A 403 -0.93 20.13 -5.85
C LEU A 403 -0.55 20.12 -7.33
N GLU A 404 0.19 19.09 -7.77
CA GLU A 404 0.48 18.87 -9.20
C GLU A 404 -0.82 18.68 -9.99
N ALA A 405 -1.73 17.83 -9.52
CA ALA A 405 -3.04 17.63 -10.17
C ALA A 405 -3.83 18.95 -10.25
N PHE A 406 -3.87 19.74 -9.18
CA PHE A 406 -4.58 21.01 -9.16
C PHE A 406 -4.01 22.02 -10.15
N SER A 407 -2.69 22.24 -10.15
CA SER A 407 -2.05 23.19 -11.05
C SER A 407 -2.32 22.88 -12.54
N ARG A 408 -2.32 21.60 -12.91
CA ARG A 408 -2.59 21.14 -14.27
C ARG A 408 -4.02 21.40 -14.77
N TRP A 409 -4.99 21.38 -13.87
CA TRP A 409 -6.41 21.58 -14.19
C TRP A 409 -6.93 22.98 -13.88
N ARG A 410 -6.15 23.81 -13.17
CA ARG A 410 -6.58 25.11 -12.64
C ARG A 410 -7.23 26.04 -13.66
N LYS A 411 -6.77 26.03 -14.92
CA LYS A 411 -7.28 26.89 -16.01
C LYS A 411 -8.52 26.34 -16.73
N GLU A 412 -8.94 25.11 -16.42
CA GLU A 412 -10.00 24.40 -17.13
C GLU A 412 -11.22 24.07 -16.26
N VAL A 413 -11.14 24.38 -14.97
CA VAL A 413 -12.25 24.32 -14.01
C VAL A 413 -12.98 25.67 -13.90
N ASP A 414 -14.20 25.66 -13.36
CA ASP A 414 -14.94 26.90 -13.09
C ASP A 414 -14.30 27.75 -11.97
N ASP A 415 -14.65 29.03 -11.91
CA ASP A 415 -14.07 30.01 -10.97
C ASP A 415 -14.32 29.65 -9.50
N SER A 416 -15.43 28.98 -9.18
CA SER A 416 -15.74 28.59 -7.80
C SER A 416 -14.79 27.50 -7.33
N LEU A 417 -14.63 26.45 -8.13
CA LEU A 417 -13.69 25.37 -7.86
C LEU A 417 -12.24 25.88 -7.91
N GLY A 418 -11.92 26.72 -8.89
CA GLY A 418 -10.61 27.35 -9.04
C GLY A 418 -10.16 28.10 -7.78
N ARG A 419 -11.04 28.91 -7.18
CA ARG A 419 -10.74 29.61 -5.91
C ARG A 419 -10.51 28.65 -4.74
N ARG A 420 -11.25 27.54 -4.68
CA ARG A 420 -11.02 26.49 -3.67
C ARG A 420 -9.67 25.82 -3.86
N MET A 421 -9.29 25.55 -5.11
CA MET A 421 -7.98 24.99 -5.46
C MET A 421 -6.85 25.93 -5.05
N ASP A 422 -6.94 27.22 -5.34
CA ASP A 422 -5.92 28.21 -4.95
C ASP A 422 -5.73 28.25 -3.43
N ALA A 423 -6.83 28.36 -2.68
CA ALA A 423 -6.79 28.33 -1.21
C ALA A 423 -6.18 27.02 -0.68
N SER A 424 -6.53 25.89 -1.30
CA SER A 424 -5.97 24.58 -0.95
C SER A 424 -4.48 24.50 -1.27
N MET A 425 -4.04 25.00 -2.42
CA MET A 425 -2.63 24.99 -2.83
C MET A 425 -1.76 25.81 -1.87
N VAL A 426 -2.22 27.01 -1.47
CA VAL A 426 -1.50 27.83 -0.48
C VAL A 426 -1.33 27.09 0.85
N ARG A 427 -2.39 26.45 1.34
CA ARG A 427 -2.33 25.67 2.60
C ARG A 427 -1.47 24.41 2.47
N GLY A 428 -1.53 23.74 1.33
CA GLY A 428 -0.69 22.57 1.03
C GLY A 428 0.79 22.92 0.99
N LEU A 429 1.15 24.05 0.38
CA LEU A 429 2.53 24.55 0.37
C LEU A 429 3.02 24.90 1.77
N GLU A 430 2.18 25.49 2.61
CA GLU A 430 2.52 25.76 4.01
C GLU A 430 2.75 24.47 4.82
N TYR A 431 1.89 23.46 4.60
CA TYR A 431 2.10 22.13 5.17
C TYR A 431 3.44 21.51 4.71
N LEU A 432 3.74 21.52 3.40
CA LEU A 432 5.00 21.00 2.87
C LEU A 432 6.21 21.71 3.47
N ARG A 433 6.14 23.04 3.64
CA ARG A 433 7.18 23.83 4.28
C ARG A 433 7.38 23.43 5.74
N SER A 434 6.28 23.26 6.48
CA SER A 434 6.32 22.88 7.90
C SER A 434 6.77 21.44 8.13
N SER A 435 6.54 20.55 7.16
CA SER A 435 6.89 19.12 7.24
C SER A 435 8.26 18.79 6.66
N GLN A 436 8.92 19.74 5.97
CA GLN A 436 10.30 19.59 5.54
C GLN A 436 11.22 19.50 6.76
N LYS A 437 12.05 18.46 6.83
CA LYS A 437 13.01 18.29 7.92
C LYS A 437 14.13 19.33 7.82
N ALA A 438 14.84 19.52 8.93
CA ALA A 438 15.98 20.43 8.99
C ALA A 438 17.12 20.08 8.00
N ASP A 439 17.23 18.81 7.60
CA ASP A 439 18.18 18.33 6.59
C ASP A 439 17.71 18.58 5.14
N GLY A 440 16.48 19.06 4.95
CA GLY A 440 15.88 19.33 3.63
C GLY A 440 14.99 18.20 3.08
N SER A 441 14.93 17.05 3.74
CA SER A 441 14.16 15.90 3.26
C SER A 441 12.70 15.88 3.72
N TRP A 442 11.87 15.09 3.03
CA TRP A 442 10.53 14.70 3.49
C TRP A 442 10.42 13.20 3.68
N LYS A 443 9.58 12.79 4.63
CA LYS A 443 9.29 11.40 4.91
C LYS A 443 7.98 10.98 4.23
N PRO A 444 7.99 9.98 3.35
CA PRO A 444 6.76 9.40 2.82
C PRO A 444 6.10 8.48 3.86
N LEU A 445 4.81 8.17 3.65
CA LEU A 445 4.05 7.27 4.51
C LEU A 445 3.98 5.83 3.98
N TRP A 446 3.70 5.67 2.68
CA TRP A 446 3.43 4.36 2.06
C TRP A 446 4.63 3.74 1.35
N PHE A 447 5.78 4.39 1.47
CA PHE A 447 7.04 3.93 0.91
C PHE A 447 8.13 3.98 1.98
N GLY A 448 8.94 2.94 2.06
CA GLY A 448 9.97 2.80 3.09
C GLY A 448 11.21 2.12 2.53
N ASN A 449 12.15 1.81 3.42
CA ASN A 449 13.29 0.96 3.09
C ASN A 449 13.58 -0.02 4.23
N GLN A 450 13.50 -1.33 3.95
CA GLN A 450 13.62 -2.39 4.96
C GLN A 450 15.00 -2.46 5.66
N PHE A 451 16.03 -1.82 5.08
CA PHE A 451 17.39 -1.77 5.62
C PHE A 451 17.69 -0.47 6.38
N ALA A 452 16.82 0.54 6.28
CA ALA A 452 16.93 1.76 7.09
C ALA A 452 16.60 1.44 8.55
N THR A 453 17.37 1.98 9.49
CA THR A 453 17.15 1.75 10.94
C THR A 453 15.77 2.20 11.41
N ASN A 454 15.25 3.28 10.82
CA ASN A 454 13.92 3.83 11.08
C ASN A 454 12.86 3.34 10.07
N ARG A 455 13.23 2.49 9.10
CA ARG A 455 12.39 2.00 7.99
C ARG A 455 11.87 3.09 7.05
N GLU A 456 12.40 4.31 7.13
CA GLU A 456 11.97 5.45 6.32
C GLU A 456 12.64 5.44 4.94
N ASN A 457 12.08 6.23 4.01
CA ASN A 457 12.63 6.43 2.67
C ASN A 457 12.61 7.91 2.28
N PRO A 458 13.45 8.75 2.90
CA PRO A 458 13.54 10.17 2.54
C PRO A 458 13.91 10.40 1.06
N THR A 459 14.59 9.47 0.38
CA THR A 459 14.83 9.60 -1.07
C THR A 459 13.54 9.61 -1.87
N TYR A 460 12.65 8.65 -1.60
CA TYR A 460 11.34 8.58 -2.23
C TYR A 460 10.52 9.85 -1.93
N GLY A 461 10.36 10.18 -0.64
CA GLY A 461 9.53 11.31 -0.22
C GLY A 461 10.03 12.64 -0.80
N THR A 462 11.34 12.89 -0.72
CA THR A 462 11.94 14.13 -1.21
C THR A 462 11.86 14.24 -2.73
N SER A 463 12.08 13.14 -3.45
CA SER A 463 11.96 13.12 -4.91
C SER A 463 10.53 13.40 -5.37
N ARG A 464 9.52 12.78 -4.74
CA ARG A 464 8.09 13.00 -5.07
C ARG A 464 7.64 14.42 -4.77
N VAL A 465 8.03 14.96 -3.61
CA VAL A 465 7.70 16.35 -3.28
C VAL A 465 8.39 17.31 -4.26
N LEU A 466 9.67 17.12 -4.55
CA LEU A 466 10.41 17.96 -5.49
C LEU A 466 9.79 17.96 -6.90
N MET A 467 9.39 16.79 -7.41
CA MET A 467 8.66 16.68 -8.68
C MET A 467 7.36 17.51 -8.67
N GLY A 468 6.56 17.42 -7.61
CA GLY A 468 5.32 18.18 -7.48
C GLY A 468 5.54 19.69 -7.39
N LEU A 469 6.51 20.13 -6.57
CA LEU A 469 6.89 21.54 -6.43
C LEU A 469 7.38 22.14 -7.75
N ASN A 470 8.11 21.37 -8.55
CA ASN A 470 8.67 21.83 -9.82
C ASN A 470 7.60 22.08 -10.90
N VAL A 471 6.37 21.57 -10.75
CA VAL A 471 5.27 21.89 -11.68
C VAL A 471 4.58 23.22 -11.31
N LEU A 472 4.75 23.71 -10.09
CA LEU A 472 4.10 24.93 -9.57
C LEU A 472 4.88 26.20 -9.97
N GLN A 473 4.80 26.56 -11.25
CA GLN A 473 5.58 27.66 -11.85
C GLN A 473 4.90 29.03 -11.82
N ASP A 474 3.62 29.12 -11.41
CA ASP A 474 2.97 30.43 -11.30
C ASP A 474 3.72 31.30 -10.28
N PRO A 475 3.97 32.61 -10.57
CA PRO A 475 4.80 33.47 -9.73
C PRO A 475 4.39 33.52 -8.24
N GLU A 476 3.09 33.41 -7.97
CA GLU A 476 2.54 33.34 -6.61
C GLU A 476 3.06 32.13 -5.82
N TYR A 477 3.17 30.98 -6.47
CA TYR A 477 3.65 29.74 -5.84
C TYR A 477 5.17 29.66 -5.84
N LYS A 478 5.83 30.15 -6.90
CA LYS A 478 7.29 30.09 -7.06
C LYS A 478 8.03 30.64 -5.83
N THR A 479 7.65 31.81 -5.33
CA THR A 479 8.26 32.42 -4.13
C THR A 479 8.11 31.57 -2.87
N LYS A 480 7.07 30.73 -2.79
CA LYS A 480 6.83 29.80 -1.68
C LYS A 480 7.63 28.51 -1.82
N THR A 481 7.96 28.09 -3.05
CA THR A 481 8.63 26.81 -3.33
C THR A 481 10.15 26.91 -3.37
N GLU A 482 10.73 28.07 -3.70
CA GLU A 482 12.17 28.25 -3.92
C GLU A 482 13.07 27.68 -2.79
N PHE A 483 12.78 28.03 -1.53
CA PHE A 483 13.57 27.53 -0.40
C PHE A 483 13.41 26.02 -0.17
N MET A 484 12.18 25.51 -0.34
CA MET A 484 11.90 24.08 -0.19
C MET A 484 12.65 23.27 -1.26
N ILE A 485 12.60 23.73 -2.52
CA ILE A 485 13.30 23.15 -3.66
C ILE A 485 14.81 23.16 -3.41
N LYS A 486 15.39 24.30 -3.02
CA LYS A 486 16.82 24.42 -2.76
C LYS A 486 17.30 23.41 -1.71
N ASN A 487 16.59 23.28 -0.60
CA ASN A 487 16.93 22.34 0.47
C ASN A 487 16.78 20.87 0.03
N ALA A 488 15.73 20.57 -0.74
CA ALA A 488 15.49 19.23 -1.28
C ALA A 488 16.60 18.79 -2.25
N VAL A 489 17.01 19.70 -3.13
CA VAL A 489 18.11 19.49 -4.07
C VAL A 489 19.42 19.26 -3.33
N ALA A 490 19.76 20.12 -2.37
CA ALA A 490 20.97 19.96 -1.56
C ALA A 490 20.99 18.61 -0.82
N TRP A 491 19.84 18.17 -0.29
CA TRP A 491 19.72 16.87 0.35
C TRP A 491 19.93 15.71 -0.64
N LEU A 492 19.26 15.74 -1.81
CA LEU A 492 19.40 14.69 -2.83
C LEU A 492 20.82 14.57 -3.37
N LEU A 493 21.51 15.68 -3.64
CA LEU A 493 22.90 15.67 -4.07
C LEU A 493 23.82 15.04 -3.00
N ASN A 494 23.61 15.39 -1.73
CA ASN A 494 24.38 14.84 -0.62
C ASN A 494 24.03 13.36 -0.30
N ALA A 495 22.86 12.89 -0.72
CA ALA A 495 22.41 11.51 -0.56
C ALA A 495 22.89 10.57 -1.69
N GLN A 496 23.46 11.11 -2.78
CA GLN A 496 24.01 10.28 -3.85
C GLN A 496 25.18 9.43 -3.32
N ASN A 497 25.14 8.13 -3.59
CA ASN A 497 26.17 7.20 -3.15
C ASN A 497 27.42 7.26 -4.04
N GLN A 498 28.50 6.62 -3.58
CA GLN A 498 29.76 6.51 -4.34
C GLN A 498 29.58 5.72 -5.65
N ASP A 499 28.61 4.80 -5.70
CA ASP A 499 28.25 4.07 -6.92
C ASP A 499 27.32 4.87 -7.84
N HIS A 500 27.13 6.16 -7.55
CA HIS A 500 26.31 7.12 -8.28
C HIS A 500 24.80 6.86 -8.25
N GLY A 501 24.34 5.82 -7.56
CA GLY A 501 22.93 5.57 -7.30
C GLY A 501 22.43 6.23 -6.02
N TRP A 502 21.16 6.01 -5.71
CA TRP A 502 20.53 6.35 -4.45
C TRP A 502 19.87 5.13 -3.83
N GLY A 503 20.00 5.00 -2.50
CA GLY A 503 19.18 4.12 -1.67
C GLY A 503 18.09 4.90 -0.95
N GLY A 504 17.43 4.27 0.03
CA GLY A 504 16.35 4.90 0.81
C GLY A 504 16.78 6.14 1.62
N ASP A 505 18.06 6.20 2.00
CA ASP A 505 18.70 7.30 2.72
C ASP A 505 20.22 7.30 2.37
N LYS A 506 20.95 8.32 2.80
CA LYS A 506 22.39 8.46 2.56
C LYS A 506 23.16 7.24 3.05
N GLY A 507 23.93 6.62 2.15
CA GLY A 507 24.78 5.47 2.46
C GLY A 507 24.06 4.12 2.52
N LEU A 508 22.73 4.08 2.33
CA LEU A 508 22.01 2.83 2.10
C LEU A 508 22.25 2.35 0.67
N GLN A 509 22.18 1.03 0.47
CA GLN A 509 22.41 0.40 -0.83
C GLN A 509 21.51 1.00 -1.92
N SER A 510 22.12 1.34 -3.05
CA SER A 510 21.42 1.87 -4.21
C SER A 510 20.48 0.84 -4.84
N SER A 511 19.31 1.31 -5.26
CA SER A 511 18.29 0.53 -5.98
C SER A 511 17.88 1.25 -7.27
N ILE A 512 17.12 0.56 -8.14
CA ILE A 512 16.59 1.18 -9.36
C ILE A 512 15.54 2.24 -9.00
N GLU A 513 14.64 1.93 -8.07
CA GLU A 513 13.51 2.78 -7.74
C GLU A 513 13.95 4.13 -7.16
N GLU A 514 14.75 4.12 -6.10
CA GLU A 514 15.27 5.34 -5.47
C GLU A 514 16.18 6.13 -6.40
N THR A 515 17.06 5.46 -7.16
CA THR A 515 17.92 6.14 -8.16
C THR A 515 17.07 6.81 -9.25
N ALA A 516 16.07 6.11 -9.79
CA ALA A 516 15.22 6.65 -10.85
C ALA A 516 14.38 7.83 -10.36
N LEU A 517 13.85 7.76 -9.14
CA LEU A 517 13.11 8.87 -8.55
C LEU A 517 13.99 10.11 -8.33
N ALA A 518 15.21 9.93 -7.80
CA ALA A 518 16.15 11.03 -7.58
C ALA A 518 16.59 11.67 -8.92
N VAL A 519 16.92 10.84 -9.92
CA VAL A 519 17.29 11.30 -11.26
C VAL A 519 16.15 12.05 -11.93
N ASN A 520 14.91 11.57 -11.81
CA ASN A 520 13.73 12.25 -12.34
C ASN A 520 13.52 13.62 -11.67
N ALA A 521 13.56 13.65 -10.34
CA ALA A 521 13.33 14.86 -9.58
C ALA A 521 14.38 15.95 -9.87
N LEU A 522 15.67 15.59 -9.88
CA LEU A 522 16.76 16.51 -10.20
C LEU A 522 16.80 16.89 -11.68
N GLY A 523 16.59 15.92 -12.57
CA GLY A 523 16.61 16.12 -14.02
C GLY A 523 15.46 17.00 -14.51
N GLY A 524 14.35 17.06 -13.76
CA GLY A 524 13.16 17.82 -14.13
C GLY A 524 13.25 19.31 -13.83
N LEU A 525 14.24 19.74 -13.04
CA LEU A 525 14.40 21.14 -12.64
C LEU A 525 14.58 22.05 -13.85
N GLN A 526 13.92 23.22 -13.82
CA GLN A 526 14.07 24.24 -14.87
C GLN A 526 15.47 24.86 -14.88
N GLU A 527 16.04 25.09 -13.70
CA GLU A 527 17.37 25.65 -13.51
C GLU A 527 18.25 24.59 -12.87
N ARG A 528 19.27 24.13 -13.61
CA ARG A 528 20.25 23.13 -13.14
C ARG A 528 21.62 23.76 -13.06
N THR A 529 22.31 23.51 -11.96
CA THR A 529 23.73 23.83 -11.79
C THR A 529 24.56 22.70 -12.41
N PRO A 530 25.85 22.94 -12.73
CA PRO A 530 26.74 21.87 -13.20
C PRO A 530 26.80 20.66 -12.28
N GLU A 531 26.68 20.88 -10.96
CA GLU A 531 26.64 19.82 -9.96
C GLU A 531 25.37 18.95 -10.09
N ILE A 532 24.21 19.57 -10.36
CA ILE A 532 22.95 18.85 -10.61
C ILE A 532 23.06 18.04 -11.90
N ASP A 533 23.57 18.63 -12.97
CA ASP A 533 23.74 17.94 -14.24
C ASP A 533 24.70 16.75 -14.12
N GLU A 534 25.81 16.91 -13.41
CA GLU A 534 26.75 15.82 -13.14
C GLU A 534 26.10 14.68 -12.35
N ALA A 535 25.38 15.00 -11.26
CA ALA A 535 24.69 14.01 -10.45
C ALA A 535 23.63 13.24 -11.26
N VAL A 536 22.83 13.95 -12.06
CA VAL A 536 21.80 13.38 -12.95
C VAL A 536 22.42 12.45 -13.99
N MET A 537 23.49 12.87 -14.65
CA MET A 537 24.13 12.06 -15.70
C MET A 537 24.79 10.81 -15.14
N LYS A 538 25.46 10.89 -13.99
CA LYS A 538 26.04 9.73 -13.30
C LYS A 538 24.95 8.77 -12.81
N GLY A 539 23.86 9.30 -12.24
CA GLY A 539 22.70 8.50 -11.84
C GLY A 539 22.03 7.80 -13.02
N ALA A 540 21.88 8.48 -14.16
CA ALA A 540 21.32 7.90 -15.37
C ALA A 540 22.21 6.78 -15.95
N ALA A 541 23.54 6.96 -15.92
CA ALA A 541 24.46 5.89 -16.30
C ALA A 541 24.31 4.68 -15.38
N ARG A 542 24.22 4.91 -14.06
CA ARG A 542 23.98 3.85 -13.08
C ARG A 542 22.66 3.12 -13.28
N LEU A 543 21.58 3.84 -13.62
CA LEU A 543 20.30 3.22 -13.99
C LEU A 543 20.44 2.32 -15.21
N LEU A 544 21.14 2.80 -16.25
CA LEU A 544 21.38 1.99 -17.44
C LEU A 544 22.12 0.70 -17.07
N GLU A 545 23.16 0.77 -16.22
CA GLU A 545 23.86 -0.42 -15.71
C GLU A 545 22.93 -1.38 -14.96
N PHE A 546 22.07 -0.87 -14.07
CA PHE A 546 21.10 -1.71 -13.36
C PHE A 546 20.11 -2.39 -14.30
N THR A 547 19.80 -1.76 -15.43
CA THR A 547 18.89 -2.29 -16.44
C THR A 547 19.59 -3.08 -17.55
N ASP A 548 20.92 -3.09 -17.59
CA ASP A 548 21.67 -3.60 -18.73
C ASP A 548 21.52 -5.13 -18.81
N ASN A 549 21.10 -5.61 -19.98
CA ASN A 549 20.81 -7.02 -20.27
C ASN A 549 19.63 -7.68 -19.53
N SER A 550 18.76 -6.92 -18.84
CA SER A 550 17.56 -7.50 -18.21
C SER A 550 16.26 -7.20 -18.95
N ASP A 551 15.56 -8.26 -19.35
CA ASP A 551 14.19 -8.20 -19.87
C ASP A 551 13.19 -7.70 -18.82
N MET A 552 13.48 -7.75 -17.52
CA MET A 552 12.72 -7.04 -16.48
C MET A 552 13.64 -6.74 -15.30
N PRO A 553 13.95 -5.46 -15.00
CA PRO A 553 14.85 -5.15 -13.89
C PRO A 553 14.26 -5.63 -12.55
N PRO A 554 15.10 -6.07 -11.59
CA PRO A 554 14.62 -6.58 -10.31
C PRO A 554 13.92 -5.46 -9.52
N ALA A 555 12.81 -5.80 -8.87
CA ALA A 555 12.04 -4.86 -8.05
C ALA A 555 12.46 -4.92 -6.58
N SER A 556 12.59 -3.75 -5.97
CA SER A 556 12.92 -3.59 -4.55
C SER A 556 11.65 -3.50 -3.69
N PRO A 557 11.66 -4.05 -2.46
CA PRO A 557 10.53 -4.01 -1.55
C PRO A 557 10.42 -2.63 -0.87
N ILE A 558 10.01 -1.62 -1.63
CA ILE A 558 9.87 -0.24 -1.14
C ILE A 558 8.43 0.11 -0.75
N GLY A 559 7.44 -0.68 -1.20
CA GLY A 559 6.02 -0.41 -0.94
C GLY A 559 5.59 -0.92 0.43
N LEU A 560 4.68 -0.19 1.08
CA LEU A 560 4.07 -0.58 2.35
C LEU A 560 2.56 -0.79 2.20
N TYR A 561 2.09 -1.98 2.57
CA TYR A 561 0.67 -2.32 2.67
C TYR A 561 0.23 -2.33 4.12
N PHE A 562 -0.61 -1.38 4.52
CA PHE A 562 -0.66 -0.91 5.90
C PHE A 562 0.76 -0.50 6.39
N SER A 563 0.89 0.31 7.43
CA SER A 563 2.15 1.03 7.71
C SER A 563 3.42 0.19 7.98
N MET A 564 3.40 -1.15 7.88
CA MET A 564 4.53 -2.03 8.18
C MET A 564 4.62 -3.36 7.38
N LEU A 565 3.84 -3.61 6.32
CA LEU A 565 4.04 -4.81 5.48
C LEU A 565 4.71 -4.47 4.15
N TRP A 566 5.84 -5.08 3.84
CA TRP A 566 6.59 -4.77 2.62
C TRP A 566 6.04 -5.50 1.39
N TYR A 567 6.07 -4.82 0.25
CA TYR A 567 5.91 -5.45 -1.07
C TYR A 567 6.86 -4.81 -2.09
N SER A 568 7.25 -5.60 -3.09
CA SER A 568 7.80 -5.08 -4.34
C SER A 568 6.76 -5.20 -5.46
N GLU A 569 6.83 -4.29 -6.42
CA GLU A 569 5.95 -4.30 -7.59
C GLU A 569 6.79 -4.37 -8.86
N ARG A 570 6.56 -5.42 -9.65
CA ARG A 570 7.35 -5.78 -10.83
C ARG A 570 7.52 -4.63 -11.83
N LEU A 571 6.52 -3.75 -11.97
CA LEU A 571 6.59 -2.64 -12.93
C LEU A 571 7.28 -1.37 -12.42
N TYR A 572 7.52 -1.21 -11.11
CA TYR A 572 8.14 0.00 -10.56
C TYR A 572 9.52 0.31 -11.17
N PRO A 573 10.47 -0.65 -11.27
CA PRO A 573 11.78 -0.37 -11.87
C PRO A 573 11.68 0.18 -13.30
N LEU A 574 10.81 -0.42 -14.11
CA LEU A 574 10.64 -0.05 -15.51
C LEU A 574 9.97 1.33 -15.65
N ILE A 575 8.86 1.55 -14.96
CA ILE A 575 8.11 2.81 -15.00
C ILE A 575 8.98 3.97 -14.52
N PHE A 576 9.65 3.82 -13.38
CA PHE A 576 10.47 4.90 -12.82
C PHE A 576 11.69 5.19 -13.71
N THR A 577 12.34 4.15 -14.25
CA THR A 577 13.48 4.35 -15.17
C THR A 577 13.07 5.08 -16.45
N VAL A 578 11.96 4.68 -17.08
CA VAL A 578 11.43 5.37 -18.27
C VAL A 578 11.15 6.85 -17.95
N SER A 579 10.49 7.11 -16.82
CA SER A 579 10.18 8.47 -16.38
C SER A 579 11.45 9.31 -16.17
N ALA A 580 12.46 8.77 -15.49
CA ALA A 580 13.74 9.43 -15.23
C ALA A 580 14.50 9.76 -16.52
N LEU A 581 14.67 8.78 -17.42
CA LEU A 581 15.41 8.96 -18.66
C LEU A 581 14.70 9.91 -19.65
N LYS A 582 13.37 9.94 -19.64
CA LYS A 582 12.59 10.83 -20.52
C LYS A 582 12.80 12.30 -20.16
N VAL A 583 12.88 12.61 -18.88
CA VAL A 583 13.11 13.97 -18.39
C VAL A 583 14.49 14.51 -18.81
N ILE A 584 15.53 13.67 -18.80
CA ILE A 584 16.89 14.04 -19.26
C ILE A 584 16.90 14.36 -20.76
N LYS A 585 16.16 13.58 -21.57
CA LYS A 585 16.06 13.83 -23.02
C LYS A 585 15.38 15.16 -23.31
N GLY A 586 14.36 15.53 -22.54
CA GLY A 586 13.62 16.78 -22.72
C GLY A 586 14.43 18.04 -22.43
N THR A 587 15.46 17.93 -21.57
CA THR A 587 16.33 19.05 -21.15
C THR A 587 17.63 19.18 -21.96
N SER A 588 17.94 18.21 -22.83
CA SER A 588 19.06 18.28 -23.78
C SER A 588 18.65 19.09 -25.02
N LYS A 589 18.53 20.42 -24.88
CA LYS A 589 18.37 21.34 -26.02
C LYS A 589 19.59 22.22 -26.19
#